data_AF-A0A849RGE3-F1
#
_entry.id   AF-A0A849RGE3-F1
#
_cell.length_a   1.000
_cell.length_b   1.000
_cell.length_c   1.000
_cell.angle_alpha   90.00
_cell.angle_beta   90.00
_cell.angle_gamma   90.00
#
_symmetry.space_group_name_H-M   'P 1'
#
loop_
_entity.id
_entity.type
_entity.pdbx_description
1 polymer ?
#
loop_
_entity_poly.entity_id
_entity_poly.type
_entity_poly.pdbx_seq_one_letter_code
_entity_poly.pdbx_strand_id
1 'polypeptide(L)'
;MQSRAHRRQGMVVVSSLLGVLALVGPEAASAIDVKLSVDDAQKALEAGRIPMDKANSPEDVKKVLQQASLATRVGSDPEKDPCGASAILRTKRFRLEAFGRQEAAESKKQKKEIRMPDEFIKKVVDMPNMEVEVQLCGDDEYFAEGAQVAFQQGNKNIKSIDVSPAEKGRKNDGQGPAFRSRFTARFAYDSFDPNGKTKVIVFFPDGKTSEFDADFSKVR
;
A
#
# COMPACT_ATOMS: atom_id res chain seq x y z
N MET A 1 25.77 -39.66 -71.58
CA MET A 1 24.34 -39.68 -71.92
C MET A 1 23.54 -39.32 -70.68
N GLN A 2 22.49 -38.52 -70.89
CA GLN A 2 21.62 -37.87 -69.91
C GLN A 2 20.99 -38.86 -68.91
N SER A 3 20.76 -38.45 -67.67
CA SER A 3 19.44 -37.92 -67.25
C SER A 3 19.38 -37.67 -65.74
N ARG A 4 18.69 -36.58 -65.39
CA ARG A 4 18.31 -36.16 -64.03
C ARG A 4 17.22 -37.08 -63.49
N ALA A 5 17.21 -37.29 -62.17
CA ALA A 5 15.95 -37.46 -61.44
C ALA A 5 16.05 -36.96 -60.00
N HIS A 6 15.00 -36.26 -59.60
CA HIS A 6 14.84 -35.41 -58.43
C HIS A 6 14.56 -36.16 -57.12
N ARG A 7 15.10 -35.59 -56.02
CA ARG A 7 14.37 -35.08 -54.83
C ARG A 7 13.43 -36.03 -54.07
N ARG A 8 13.71 -36.23 -52.76
CA ARG A 8 12.77 -36.08 -51.61
C ARG A 8 13.51 -36.45 -50.30
N GLN A 9 13.68 -35.49 -49.40
CA GLN A 9 12.90 -35.25 -48.17
C GLN A 9 13.41 -36.05 -46.95
N GLY A 10 13.69 -35.33 -45.86
CA GLY A 10 13.84 -35.92 -44.53
C GLY A 10 14.85 -35.21 -43.61
N MET A 11 14.79 -33.88 -43.47
CA MET A 11 15.54 -33.19 -42.42
C MET A 11 14.69 -33.19 -41.14
N VAL A 12 15.00 -34.12 -40.22
CA VAL A 12 14.40 -34.16 -38.88
C VAL A 12 15.09 -33.09 -38.05
N VAL A 13 14.38 -31.98 -37.78
CA VAL A 13 14.82 -30.95 -36.85
C VAL A 13 14.53 -31.46 -35.43
N VAL A 14 15.58 -31.76 -34.69
CA VAL A 14 15.51 -32.03 -33.25
C VAL A 14 15.35 -30.67 -32.55
N SER A 15 14.10 -30.30 -32.25
CA SER A 15 13.81 -29.15 -31.38
C SER A 15 13.95 -29.58 -29.93
N SER A 16 15.06 -29.19 -29.30
CA SER A 16 15.30 -29.26 -27.87
C SER A 16 14.37 -28.29 -27.13
N LEU A 17 13.38 -28.85 -26.42
CA LEU A 17 12.58 -28.13 -25.43
C LEU A 17 13.45 -27.80 -24.21
N LEU A 18 13.95 -26.58 -24.14
CA LEU A 18 14.39 -25.97 -22.88
C LEU A 18 13.14 -25.49 -22.13
N GLY A 19 12.65 -26.33 -21.22
CA GLY A 19 11.62 -25.96 -20.26
C GLY A 19 12.17 -24.93 -19.27
N VAL A 20 11.78 -23.67 -19.44
CA VAL A 20 11.97 -22.64 -18.42
C VAL A 20 10.95 -22.91 -17.32
N LEU A 21 11.40 -23.58 -16.24
CA LEU A 21 10.64 -23.70 -15.00
C LEU A 21 10.70 -22.34 -14.28
N ALA A 22 9.79 -21.43 -14.63
CA ALA A 22 9.55 -20.26 -13.81
C ALA A 22 8.77 -20.69 -12.57
N LEU A 23 9.48 -20.96 -11.48
CA LEU A 23 8.91 -21.03 -10.13
C LEU A 23 8.47 -19.62 -9.72
N VAL A 24 7.33 -19.17 -10.25
CA VAL A 24 6.59 -18.05 -9.66
C VAL A 24 5.76 -18.65 -8.54
N GLY A 25 6.38 -18.77 -7.36
CA GLY A 25 5.62 -18.92 -6.12
C GLY A 25 4.66 -17.73 -5.98
N PRO A 26 3.53 -17.89 -5.28
CA PRO A 26 2.59 -16.79 -5.11
C PRO A 26 3.34 -15.60 -4.46
N GLU A 27 3.45 -14.49 -5.19
CA GLU A 27 3.88 -13.21 -4.64
C GLU A 27 2.90 -12.89 -3.50
N ALA A 28 3.33 -13.11 -2.26
CA ALA A 28 2.60 -12.66 -1.08
C ALA A 28 2.37 -11.15 -1.16
N ALA A 29 1.34 -10.64 -0.49
CA ALA A 29 1.16 -9.21 -0.27
C ALA A 29 2.42 -8.63 0.37
N SER A 30 3.31 -8.06 -0.46
CA SER A 30 4.68 -7.65 -0.09
C SER A 30 4.71 -6.54 0.97
N ALA A 31 3.61 -5.79 1.11
CA ALA A 31 3.52 -4.67 2.03
C ALA A 31 3.04 -5.02 3.44
N ILE A 32 2.15 -6.02 3.59
CA ILE A 32 1.50 -6.35 4.87
C ILE A 32 2.20 -7.55 5.51
N ASP A 33 3.51 -7.42 5.73
CA ASP A 33 4.29 -8.45 6.40
C ASP A 33 4.13 -8.36 7.91
N VAL A 34 3.47 -9.37 8.48
CA VAL A 34 3.28 -9.51 9.93
C VAL A 34 4.60 -9.85 10.62
N LYS A 35 5.48 -10.63 9.96
CA LYS A 35 6.74 -11.15 10.50
C LYS A 35 7.95 -10.60 9.71
N LEU A 36 8.03 -9.27 9.65
CA LEU A 36 9.13 -8.58 8.99
C LEU A 36 10.48 -8.89 9.68
N SER A 37 11.43 -9.42 8.91
CA SER A 37 12.80 -9.64 9.40
C SER A 37 13.58 -8.32 9.52
N VAL A 38 14.67 -8.31 10.29
CA VAL A 38 15.54 -7.13 10.40
C VAL A 38 16.16 -6.77 9.04
N ASP A 39 16.62 -7.78 8.29
CA ASP A 39 17.19 -7.58 6.95
C ASP A 39 16.17 -6.99 5.98
N ASP A 40 14.92 -7.47 5.99
CA ASP A 40 13.86 -6.92 5.14
C ASP A 40 13.42 -5.53 5.60
N ALA A 41 13.51 -5.25 6.91
CA ALA A 41 13.29 -3.91 7.43
C ALA A 41 14.37 -2.92 6.97
N GLN A 42 15.64 -3.33 6.91
CA GLN A 42 16.72 -2.53 6.32
C GLN A 42 16.49 -2.27 4.82
N LYS A 43 16.09 -3.30 4.06
CA LYS A 43 15.72 -3.12 2.65
C LYS A 43 14.55 -2.15 2.47
N ALA A 44 13.55 -2.20 3.36
CA ALA A 44 12.42 -1.25 3.33
C ALA A 44 12.88 0.19 3.60
N LEU A 45 13.79 0.41 4.55
CA LEU A 45 14.40 1.73 4.77
C LEU A 45 15.09 2.24 3.50
N GLU A 46 15.92 1.40 2.88
CA GLU A 46 16.64 1.74 1.65
C GLU A 46 15.68 2.02 0.49
N ALA A 47 14.62 1.24 0.35
CA ALA A 47 13.60 1.40 -0.68
C ALA A 47 12.89 2.76 -0.58
N GLY A 48 12.67 3.26 0.64
CA GLY A 48 12.18 4.63 0.85
C GLY A 48 13.24 5.69 0.57
N ARG A 49 14.48 5.46 1.00
CA ARG A 49 15.60 6.39 0.93
C ARG A 49 16.04 6.70 -0.50
N ILE A 50 16.33 5.67 -1.29
CA ILE A 50 16.91 5.77 -2.65
C ILE A 50 16.14 6.73 -3.57
N PRO A 51 14.81 6.62 -3.74
CA PRO A 51 14.08 7.52 -4.63
C PRO A 51 14.07 8.96 -4.10
N MET A 52 14.01 9.16 -2.78
CA MET A 52 14.03 10.50 -2.18
C MET A 52 15.40 11.19 -2.29
N ASP A 53 16.48 10.44 -2.15
CA ASP A 53 17.85 10.95 -2.33
C ASP A 53 18.08 11.48 -3.76
N LYS A 54 17.55 10.74 -4.75
CA LYS A 54 17.57 11.10 -6.17
C LYS A 54 16.64 12.25 -6.55
N ALA A 55 15.67 12.61 -5.71
CA ALA A 55 14.74 13.70 -5.98
C ALA A 55 15.45 15.05 -5.83
N ASN A 56 15.58 15.81 -6.93
CA ASN A 56 16.33 17.08 -6.97
C ASN A 56 15.44 18.31 -7.12
N SER A 57 14.14 18.12 -7.32
CA SER A 57 13.14 19.18 -7.46
C SER A 57 11.93 18.94 -6.54
N PRO A 58 11.15 19.99 -6.20
CA PRO A 58 9.87 19.83 -5.52
C PRO A 58 8.91 18.88 -6.24
N GLU A 59 8.94 18.87 -7.57
CA GLU A 59 8.13 18.01 -8.42
C GLU A 59 8.53 16.54 -8.27
N ASP A 60 9.84 16.24 -8.20
CA ASP A 60 10.34 14.88 -7.97
C ASP A 60 9.94 14.39 -6.58
N VAL A 61 10.09 15.24 -5.55
CA VAL A 61 9.67 14.92 -4.18
C VAL A 61 8.17 14.60 -4.15
N LYS A 62 7.35 15.42 -4.81
CA LYS A 62 5.91 15.20 -4.92
C LYS A 62 5.61 13.85 -5.56
N LYS A 63 6.28 13.50 -6.67
CA LYS A 63 6.10 12.19 -7.34
C LYS A 63 6.47 11.02 -6.43
N VAL A 64 7.59 11.11 -5.71
CA VAL A 64 8.00 10.05 -4.76
C VAL A 64 6.95 9.85 -3.66
N LEU A 65 6.43 10.94 -3.10
CA LEU A 65 5.38 10.88 -2.07
C LEU A 65 4.05 10.36 -2.61
N GLN A 66 3.66 10.77 -3.82
CA GLN A 66 2.46 10.25 -4.48
C GLN A 66 2.57 8.76 -4.76
N GLN A 67 3.68 8.29 -5.33
CA GLN A 67 3.94 6.87 -5.56
C GLN A 67 3.90 6.05 -4.26
N ALA A 68 4.52 6.56 -3.19
CA ALA A 68 4.47 5.91 -1.88
C ALA A 68 3.05 5.82 -1.31
N SER A 69 2.22 6.85 -1.50
CA SER A 69 0.83 6.80 -1.07
C SER A 69 0.01 5.81 -1.90
N LEU A 70 0.27 5.68 -3.20
CA LEU A 70 -0.45 4.77 -4.09
C LEU A 70 -0.13 3.29 -3.81
N ALA A 71 1.11 2.97 -3.44
CA ALA A 71 1.55 1.60 -3.20
C ALA A 71 0.73 0.87 -2.11
N THR A 72 0.33 1.61 -1.06
CA THR A 72 -0.46 1.06 0.05
C THR A 72 -1.90 1.56 0.10
N ARG A 73 -2.38 2.18 -0.98
CA ARG A 73 -3.76 2.65 -1.08
C ARG A 73 -4.70 1.51 -1.45
N VAL A 74 -5.87 1.55 -0.83
CA VAL A 74 -7.03 0.70 -1.13
C VAL A 74 -8.28 1.56 -1.32
N GLY A 75 -9.31 1.01 -1.99
CA GLY A 75 -10.50 1.76 -2.38
C GLY A 75 -10.30 2.63 -3.62
N SER A 76 -11.00 3.76 -3.68
CA SER A 76 -11.00 4.66 -4.84
C SER A 76 -9.65 5.37 -5.05
N ASP A 77 -9.35 5.62 -6.32
CA ASP A 77 -8.25 6.47 -6.75
C ASP A 77 -8.67 7.94 -6.67
N PRO A 78 -8.07 8.76 -5.78
CA PRO A 78 -8.48 10.14 -5.55
C PRO A 78 -8.24 11.06 -6.75
N GLU A 79 -7.40 10.65 -7.72
CA GLU A 79 -7.20 11.41 -8.96
C GLU A 79 -8.34 11.20 -9.95
N LYS A 80 -9.05 10.08 -9.87
CA LYS A 80 -10.19 9.73 -10.73
C LYS A 80 -11.52 10.00 -10.05
N ASP A 81 -11.58 9.73 -8.76
CA ASP A 81 -12.74 9.91 -7.90
C ASP A 81 -12.32 10.63 -6.62
N PRO A 82 -12.28 11.98 -6.63
CA PRO A 82 -11.82 12.78 -5.50
C PRO A 82 -12.62 12.57 -4.22
N CYS A 83 -13.85 12.05 -4.30
CA CYS A 83 -14.69 11.76 -3.15
C CYS A 83 -14.94 10.28 -2.90
N GLY A 84 -14.31 9.42 -3.68
CA GLY A 84 -14.33 8.00 -3.48
C GLY A 84 -13.70 7.59 -2.15
N ALA A 85 -14.37 6.67 -1.47
CA ALA A 85 -13.89 6.11 -0.22
C ALA A 85 -12.57 5.36 -0.45
N SER A 86 -11.55 5.72 0.31
CA SER A 86 -10.23 5.10 0.20
C SER A 86 -9.55 5.03 1.55
N ALA A 87 -8.51 4.20 1.64
CA ALA A 87 -7.62 4.21 2.78
C ALA A 87 -6.16 4.01 2.37
N ILE A 88 -5.25 4.50 3.21
CA ILE A 88 -3.82 4.21 3.14
C ILE A 88 -3.48 3.23 4.26
N LEU A 89 -2.94 2.06 3.89
CA LEU A 89 -2.47 1.07 4.84
C LEU A 89 -1.06 1.44 5.31
N ARG A 90 -0.93 1.81 6.58
CA ARG A 90 0.34 2.18 7.20
C ARG A 90 0.97 0.95 7.86
N THR A 91 1.44 0.06 7.01
CA THR A 91 2.11 -1.20 7.39
C THR A 91 3.49 -0.96 8.04
N LYS A 92 4.10 -2.01 8.61
CA LYS A 92 5.49 -1.95 9.11
C LYS A 92 6.44 -1.46 8.02
N ARG A 93 6.32 -2.03 6.82
CA ARG A 93 7.11 -1.64 5.64
C ARG A 93 6.88 -0.19 5.25
N PHE A 94 5.61 0.26 5.19
CA PHE A 94 5.28 1.66 4.89
C PHE A 94 5.96 2.63 5.86
N ARG A 95 5.97 2.32 7.16
CA ARG A 95 6.62 3.14 8.19
C ARG A 95 8.13 3.22 8.02
N LEU A 96 8.77 2.10 7.71
CA LEU A 96 10.21 2.05 7.45
C LEU A 96 10.56 2.85 6.20
N GLU A 97 9.85 2.64 5.10
CA GLU A 97 10.07 3.42 3.87
C GLU A 97 9.80 4.93 4.10
N ALA A 98 8.77 5.29 4.87
CA ALA A 98 8.48 6.68 5.23
C ALA A 98 9.61 7.31 6.03
N PHE A 99 10.17 6.57 6.98
CA PHE A 99 11.34 7.01 7.75
C PHE A 99 12.58 7.15 6.86
N GLY A 100 12.84 6.17 5.98
CA GLY A 100 13.94 6.25 5.01
C GLY A 100 13.84 7.47 4.09
N ARG A 101 12.63 7.79 3.61
CA ARG A 101 12.36 9.03 2.86
C ARG A 101 12.66 10.28 3.71
N GLN A 102 12.18 10.31 4.96
CA GLN A 102 12.40 11.44 5.86
C GLN A 102 13.89 11.67 6.11
N GLU A 103 14.63 10.63 6.49
CA GLU A 103 16.06 10.74 6.76
C GLU A 103 16.85 11.15 5.50
N ALA A 104 16.50 10.65 4.31
CA ALA A 104 17.12 11.11 3.06
C ALA A 104 16.92 12.62 2.83
N ALA A 105 15.67 13.09 3.00
CA ALA A 105 15.34 14.50 2.82
C ALA A 105 16.03 15.40 3.87
N GLU A 106 16.07 14.98 5.13
CA GLU A 106 16.72 15.72 6.21
C GLU A 106 18.24 15.73 6.07
N SER A 107 18.84 14.59 5.71
CA SER A 107 20.28 14.46 5.50
C SER A 107 20.76 15.35 4.35
N LYS A 108 20.02 15.38 3.24
CA LYS A 108 20.30 16.28 2.10
C LYS A 108 20.23 17.75 2.50
N LYS A 109 19.24 18.14 3.31
CA LYS A 109 19.10 19.52 3.84
C LYS A 109 20.24 19.89 4.79
N GLN A 110 20.63 18.96 5.66
CA GLN A 110 21.63 19.21 6.71
C GLN A 110 23.07 18.90 6.27
N LYS A 111 23.27 18.34 5.07
CA LYS A 111 24.57 17.83 4.57
C LYS A 111 25.22 16.86 5.55
N LYS A 112 24.41 15.97 6.15
CA LYS A 112 24.85 14.95 7.09
C LYS A 112 24.68 13.56 6.49
N GLU A 113 25.34 12.58 7.09
CA GLU A 113 25.14 11.18 6.77
C GLU A 113 23.73 10.72 7.21
N ILE A 114 23.15 9.82 6.42
CA ILE A 114 21.83 9.26 6.66
C ILE A 114 21.90 8.31 7.85
N ARG A 115 21.04 8.52 8.85
CA ARG A 115 21.01 7.67 10.05
C ARG A 115 20.05 6.51 9.83
N MET A 116 20.47 5.32 10.24
CA MET A 116 19.63 4.13 10.29
C MET A 116 19.65 3.57 11.72
N PRO A 117 18.77 4.07 12.61
CA PRO A 117 18.79 3.65 14.00
C PRO A 117 18.15 2.26 14.15
N ASP A 118 18.94 1.27 14.57
CA ASP A 118 18.48 -0.10 14.84
C ASP A 118 17.32 -0.15 15.84
N GLU A 119 17.30 0.74 16.83
CA GLU A 119 16.21 0.87 17.80
C GLU A 119 14.88 1.23 17.13
N PHE A 120 14.90 2.07 16.08
CA PHE A 120 13.69 2.39 15.32
C PHE A 120 13.23 1.17 14.50
N ILE A 121 14.17 0.47 13.85
CA ILE A 121 13.88 -0.75 13.10
C ILE A 121 13.18 -1.76 14.00
N LYS A 122 13.79 -2.06 15.16
CA LYS A 122 13.25 -2.97 16.15
C LYS A 122 11.87 -2.54 16.62
N LYS A 123 11.69 -1.27 16.97
CA LYS A 123 10.39 -0.72 17.37
C LYS A 123 9.31 -0.94 16.31
N VAL A 124 9.62 -0.77 15.03
CA VAL A 124 8.65 -0.96 13.93
C VAL A 124 8.38 -2.45 13.69
N VAL A 125 9.42 -3.29 13.70
CA VAL A 125 9.29 -4.75 13.58
C VAL A 125 8.40 -5.31 14.70
N ASP A 126 8.53 -4.79 15.91
CA ASP A 126 7.78 -5.22 17.09
C ASP A 126 6.36 -4.60 17.17
N MET A 127 5.94 -3.76 16.22
CA MET A 127 4.59 -3.17 16.26
C MET A 127 3.51 -4.25 16.13
N PRO A 128 2.56 -4.33 17.08
CA PRO A 128 1.49 -5.35 17.02
C PRO A 128 0.35 -4.96 16.08
N ASN A 129 0.28 -3.68 15.68
CA ASN A 129 -0.89 -3.12 15.02
C ASN A 129 -0.53 -2.46 13.67
N MET A 130 -1.42 -2.63 12.71
CA MET A 130 -1.47 -1.85 11.47
C MET A 130 -2.38 -0.64 11.67
N GLU A 131 -1.95 0.52 11.17
CA GLU A 131 -2.81 1.71 11.06
C GLU A 131 -3.45 1.77 9.67
N VAL A 132 -4.71 2.18 9.61
CA VAL A 132 -5.46 2.42 8.37
C VAL A 132 -6.00 3.83 8.40
N GLU A 133 -5.39 4.71 7.61
CA GLU A 133 -5.87 6.08 7.43
C GLU A 133 -7.00 6.07 6.41
N VAL A 134 -8.23 6.18 6.88
CA VAL A 134 -9.44 6.23 6.06
C VAL A 134 -9.67 7.67 5.62
N GLN A 135 -10.02 7.86 4.35
CA GLN A 135 -10.43 9.14 3.77
C GLN A 135 -11.79 9.00 3.11
N LEU A 136 -12.72 9.87 3.50
CA LEU A 136 -14.11 9.88 3.01
C LEU A 136 -14.56 11.31 2.70
N CYS A 137 -15.62 11.42 1.92
CA CYS A 137 -16.35 12.65 1.68
C CYS A 137 -17.72 12.60 2.36
N GLY A 138 -18.20 13.76 2.79
CA GLY A 138 -19.51 13.94 3.40
C GLY A 138 -20.04 15.37 3.26
N ASP A 139 -21.26 15.59 3.74
CA ASP A 139 -22.00 16.84 3.51
C ASP A 139 -21.77 17.90 4.61
N ASP A 140 -21.19 17.50 5.75
CA ASP A 140 -20.90 18.36 6.90
C ASP A 140 -19.41 18.25 7.32
N GLU A 141 -18.89 19.25 8.03
CA GLU A 141 -17.49 19.26 8.49
C GLU A 141 -17.19 18.26 9.64
N TYR A 142 -18.21 17.74 10.33
CA TYR A 142 -18.08 16.74 11.41
C TYR A 142 -18.71 15.40 11.08
N PHE A 143 -19.09 15.14 9.81
CA PHE A 143 -19.84 13.93 9.42
C PHE A 143 -19.18 12.60 9.84
N ALA A 144 -17.84 12.58 9.98
CA ALA A 144 -17.06 11.40 10.33
C ALA A 144 -16.75 11.30 11.84
N GLU A 145 -17.22 12.23 12.66
CA GLU A 145 -17.03 12.18 14.11
C GLU A 145 -17.66 10.91 14.69
N GLY A 146 -16.94 10.21 15.56
CA GLY A 146 -17.42 8.96 16.17
C GLY A 146 -17.48 7.74 15.24
N ALA A 147 -17.02 7.86 13.98
CA ALA A 147 -17.01 6.74 13.04
C ALA A 147 -16.22 5.54 13.58
N GLN A 148 -16.72 4.34 13.29
CA GLN A 148 -16.07 3.07 13.63
C GLN A 148 -15.67 2.34 12.35
N VAL A 149 -14.61 1.54 12.40
CA VAL A 149 -14.12 0.79 11.23
C VAL A 149 -14.01 -0.70 11.55
N ALA A 150 -14.44 -1.52 10.60
CA ALA A 150 -14.21 -2.96 10.59
C ALA A 150 -13.68 -3.43 9.23
N PHE A 151 -12.97 -4.56 9.26
CA PHE A 151 -12.70 -5.35 8.07
C PHE A 151 -13.71 -6.48 7.95
N GLN A 152 -14.16 -6.75 6.74
CA GLN A 152 -14.90 -7.96 6.39
C GLN A 152 -14.03 -8.83 5.49
N GLN A 153 -13.72 -10.04 5.95
CA GLN A 153 -12.94 -11.05 5.22
C GLN A 153 -13.71 -12.37 5.22
N GLY A 154 -14.34 -12.70 4.08
CA GLY A 154 -15.29 -13.81 4.01
C GLY A 154 -16.43 -13.63 5.01
N ASN A 155 -16.58 -14.58 5.94
CA ASN A 155 -17.63 -14.53 6.97
C ASN A 155 -17.17 -13.87 8.30
N LYS A 156 -15.94 -13.34 8.36
CA LYS A 156 -15.40 -12.70 9.56
C LYS A 156 -15.55 -11.19 9.48
N ASN A 157 -16.11 -10.60 10.53
CA ASN A 157 -16.08 -9.16 10.79
C ASN A 157 -15.06 -8.89 11.89
N ILE A 158 -14.01 -8.14 11.55
CA ILE A 158 -12.86 -7.86 12.41
C ILE A 158 -12.95 -6.38 12.78
N LYS A 159 -13.15 -6.09 14.06
CA LYS A 159 -13.25 -4.71 14.55
C LYS A 159 -11.86 -4.11 14.72
N SER A 160 -11.75 -2.81 14.50
CA SER A 160 -10.58 -2.05 14.94
C SER A 160 -10.45 -2.07 16.47
N ILE A 161 -9.21 -1.95 16.95
CA ILE A 161 -8.87 -1.79 18.37
C ILE A 161 -9.38 -0.43 18.85
N ASP A 162 -9.11 0.61 18.04
CA ASP A 162 -9.62 1.96 18.22
C ASP A 162 -9.64 2.72 16.89
N VAL A 163 -10.27 3.89 16.96
CA VAL A 163 -10.32 4.86 15.88
C VAL A 163 -9.97 6.22 16.48
N SER A 164 -9.03 6.93 15.86
CA SER A 164 -8.69 8.31 16.24
C SER A 164 -9.90 9.24 16.02
N PRO A 165 -9.98 10.37 16.73
CA PRO A 165 -10.92 11.43 16.34
C PRO A 165 -10.75 11.76 14.85
N ALA A 166 -11.88 11.97 14.18
CA ALA A 166 -11.87 12.40 12.80
C ALA A 166 -11.36 13.83 12.68
N GLU A 167 -10.52 14.08 11.69
CA GLU A 167 -10.13 15.43 11.32
C GLU A 167 -11.38 16.20 10.89
N LYS A 168 -11.45 17.47 11.29
CA LYS A 168 -12.46 18.39 10.78
C LYS A 168 -12.40 18.40 9.25
N GLY A 169 -13.56 18.20 8.63
CA GLY A 169 -13.72 18.13 7.19
C GLY A 169 -13.18 19.39 6.50
N ARG A 170 -12.31 19.19 5.51
CA ARG A 170 -11.81 20.26 4.64
C ARG A 170 -12.73 20.39 3.44
N LYS A 171 -13.07 21.63 3.09
CA LYS A 171 -13.94 21.88 1.94
C LYS A 171 -13.27 21.39 0.65
N ASN A 172 -14.01 20.65 -0.17
CA ASN A 172 -13.55 20.24 -1.50
C ASN A 172 -13.76 21.39 -2.49
N ASP A 173 -12.81 21.55 -3.41
CA ASP A 173 -12.96 22.46 -4.55
C ASP A 173 -13.73 21.73 -5.66
N GLY A 174 -15.02 22.08 -5.90
CA GLY A 174 -15.82 21.50 -6.99
C GLY A 174 -17.31 21.27 -6.68
N GLN A 175 -17.98 20.47 -7.53
CA GLN A 175 -19.35 19.98 -7.32
C GLN A 175 -19.32 18.55 -6.75
N GLY A 176 -19.95 18.31 -5.60
CA GLY A 176 -19.94 17.02 -4.88
C GLY A 176 -20.08 17.23 -3.36
N PRO A 177 -19.95 16.16 -2.53
CA PRO A 177 -19.98 16.31 -1.07
C PRO A 177 -18.96 17.36 -0.64
N ALA A 178 -19.41 18.26 0.23
CA ALA A 178 -18.72 19.52 0.48
C ALA A 178 -17.40 19.33 1.23
N PHE A 179 -17.26 18.26 2.02
CA PHE A 179 -16.15 18.10 2.95
C PHE A 179 -15.45 16.75 2.79
N ARG A 180 -14.13 16.77 2.94
CA ARG A 180 -13.27 15.59 3.03
C ARG A 180 -12.68 15.49 4.43
N SER A 181 -12.89 14.36 5.09
CA SER A 181 -12.35 14.07 6.42
C SER A 181 -11.43 12.85 6.37
N ARG A 182 -10.56 12.74 7.38
CA ARG A 182 -9.67 11.60 7.59
C ARG A 182 -9.67 11.17 9.05
N PHE A 183 -9.48 9.88 9.29
CA PHE A 183 -9.28 9.31 10.61
C PHE A 183 -8.45 8.04 10.48
N THR A 184 -7.84 7.61 11.58
CA THR A 184 -6.99 6.42 11.60
C THR A 184 -7.63 5.34 12.47
N ALA A 185 -7.85 4.17 11.91
CA ALA A 185 -8.23 2.97 12.66
C ALA A 185 -7.02 2.06 12.89
N ARG A 186 -6.92 1.44 14.06
CA ARG A 186 -5.85 0.46 14.36
C ARG A 186 -6.40 -0.95 14.37
N PHE A 187 -5.68 -1.87 13.73
CA PHE A 187 -6.02 -3.30 13.68
C PHE A 187 -4.84 -4.13 14.14
N ALA A 188 -5.07 -5.14 14.98
CA ALA A 188 -4.01 -6.06 15.38
C ALA A 188 -3.62 -6.94 14.19
N TYR A 189 -2.32 -7.10 13.91
CA TYR A 189 -1.85 -7.90 12.77
C TYR A 189 -2.28 -9.38 12.84
N ASP A 190 -2.57 -9.90 14.03
CA ASP A 190 -3.03 -11.27 14.26
C ASP A 190 -4.56 -11.45 14.10
N SER A 191 -5.30 -10.36 13.91
CA SER A 191 -6.77 -10.37 13.83
C SER A 191 -7.33 -10.54 12.41
N PHE A 192 -6.52 -10.34 11.38
CA PHE A 192 -6.93 -10.38 9.97
C PHE A 192 -5.93 -11.16 9.11
N ASP A 193 -6.39 -11.62 7.94
CA ASP A 193 -5.53 -12.25 6.93
C ASP A 193 -4.85 -11.18 6.07
N PRO A 194 -3.51 -11.05 6.08
CA PRO A 194 -2.80 -10.06 5.28
C PRO A 194 -2.89 -10.30 3.76
N ASN A 195 -3.35 -11.47 3.32
CA ASN A 195 -3.59 -11.78 1.89
C ASN A 195 -5.08 -11.90 1.57
N GLY A 196 -5.95 -11.62 2.54
CA GLY A 196 -7.39 -11.76 2.40
C GLY A 196 -7.99 -10.70 1.48
N LYS A 197 -8.94 -11.10 0.64
CA LYS A 197 -9.86 -10.14 0.00
C LYS A 197 -10.67 -9.46 1.10
N THR A 198 -10.45 -8.17 1.29
CA THR A 198 -11.02 -7.43 2.41
C THR A 198 -11.99 -6.37 1.90
N LYS A 199 -13.09 -6.17 2.60
CA LYS A 199 -13.87 -4.93 2.53
C LYS A 199 -13.63 -4.12 3.78
N VAL A 200 -13.42 -2.82 3.62
CA VAL A 200 -13.44 -1.89 4.76
C VAL A 200 -14.87 -1.41 4.91
N ILE A 201 -15.41 -1.54 6.11
CA ILE A 201 -16.74 -1.05 6.47
C ILE A 201 -16.58 0.05 7.51
N VAL A 202 -17.15 1.20 7.21
CA VAL A 202 -17.20 2.37 8.09
C VAL A 202 -18.62 2.52 8.59
N PHE A 203 -18.80 2.54 9.91
CA PHE A 203 -20.07 2.75 10.58
C PHE A 203 -20.12 4.17 11.13
N PHE A 204 -21.13 4.93 10.73
CA PHE A 204 -21.36 6.29 11.23
C PHE A 204 -22.31 6.30 12.43
N PRO A 205 -22.25 7.30 13.31
CA PRO A 205 -23.15 7.39 14.47
C PRO A 205 -24.64 7.48 14.11
N ASP A 206 -24.97 7.95 12.90
CA ASP A 206 -26.34 8.04 12.39
C ASP A 206 -26.90 6.69 11.92
N GLY A 207 -26.13 5.61 12.05
CA GLY A 207 -26.51 4.25 11.66
C GLY A 207 -26.24 3.93 10.18
N LYS A 208 -25.74 4.87 9.38
CA LYS A 208 -25.33 4.60 8.00
C LYS A 208 -23.99 3.88 7.96
N THR A 209 -23.74 3.24 6.83
CA THR A 209 -22.45 2.60 6.55
C THR A 209 -21.90 3.04 5.20
N SER A 210 -20.58 3.14 5.12
CA SER A 210 -19.85 3.21 3.85
C SER A 210 -18.97 1.96 3.74
N GLU A 211 -18.91 1.37 2.56
CA GLU A 211 -18.04 0.22 2.29
C GLU A 211 -17.22 0.44 1.03
N PHE A 212 -15.98 -0.06 1.04
CA PHE A 212 -15.13 -0.08 -0.14
C PHE A 212 -14.20 -1.30 -0.13
N ASP A 213 -13.86 -1.76 -1.32
CA ASP A 213 -12.97 -2.90 -1.50
C ASP A 213 -11.53 -2.54 -1.13
N ALA A 214 -10.90 -3.42 -0.36
CA ALA A 214 -9.51 -3.37 0.05
C ALA A 214 -8.86 -4.72 -0.16
N ASP A 215 -8.51 -5.03 -1.40
CA ASP A 215 -7.86 -6.29 -1.73
C ASP A 215 -6.41 -6.32 -1.21
N PHE A 216 -6.22 -6.78 0.03
CA PHE A 216 -4.92 -6.80 0.69
C PHE A 216 -3.88 -7.63 -0.08
N SER A 217 -4.32 -8.64 -0.85
CA SER A 217 -3.46 -9.43 -1.72
C SER A 217 -2.74 -8.62 -2.81
N LYS A 218 -3.22 -7.42 -3.13
CA LYS A 218 -2.66 -6.55 -4.18
C LYS A 218 -1.74 -5.45 -3.66
N VAL A 219 -1.57 -5.34 -2.34
CA VAL A 219 -0.80 -4.27 -1.70
C VAL A 219 0.69 -4.62 -1.73
N ARG A 220 1.53 -3.74 -2.27
CA ARG A 220 2.95 -4.02 -2.59
C ARG A 220 3.92 -3.15 -1.84
#